data_AF-A0A6C0LVH8-F1
#
_entry.id   AF-A0A6C0LVH8-F1
#
_cell.length_a   1.000
_cell.length_b   1.000
_cell.length_c   1.000
_cell.angle_alpha   90.00
_cell.angle_beta   90.00
_cell.angle_gamma   90.00
#
_symmetry.space_group_name_H-M   'P 1'
#
loop_
_entity.id
_entity.type
_entity.pdbx_description
1 polymer ?
#
loop_
_entity_poly.entity_id
_entity_poly.type
_entity_poly.pdbx_seq_one_letter_code
_entity_poly.pdbx_strand_id
1 'polypeptide(L)'
;MPPRILLSELYTLKDKKEHAKYKTFDKIIEVCHKKIRDTATIGRMNIFYEIPFYIYGKPLYKISDCIEYIVNALRKNGLYVQILPQPNNNILYISWNPSEVSSNIKTLGYTGKL
;
A
#
# COMPACT_ATOMS: atom_id res chain seq x y z
N MET A 1 18.81 -6.79 44.53
CA MET A 1 17.44 -6.94 44.01
C MET A 1 17.52 -7.45 42.58
N PRO A 2 16.66 -8.40 42.16
CA PRO A 2 16.60 -8.78 40.76
C PRO A 2 16.10 -7.60 39.91
N PRO A 3 16.62 -7.41 38.69
CA PRO A 3 16.13 -6.40 37.77
C PRO A 3 14.64 -6.66 37.46
N ARG A 4 13.81 -5.60 37.51
CA ARG A 4 12.38 -5.67 37.21
C ARG A 4 12.12 -4.96 35.89
N ILE A 5 11.34 -5.60 35.02
CA ILE A 5 10.85 -4.99 33.78
C ILE A 5 9.47 -4.37 34.06
N LEU A 6 9.24 -3.15 33.59
CA LEU A 6 7.95 -2.48 33.75
C LEU A 6 7.01 -2.87 32.60
N LEU A 7 5.76 -3.15 32.93
CA LEU A 7 4.75 -3.49 31.92
C LEU A 7 4.51 -2.32 30.93
N SER A 8 4.59 -1.07 31.41
CA SER A 8 4.48 0.13 30.57
C SER A 8 5.61 0.21 29.53
N GLU A 9 6.83 -0.20 29.89
CA GLU A 9 7.95 -0.25 28.95
C GLU A 9 7.66 -1.24 27.81
N LEU A 10 7.08 -2.40 28.12
CA LEU A 10 6.70 -3.39 27.11
C LEU A 10 5.63 -2.86 26.14
N TYR A 11 4.62 -2.14 26.62
CA TYR A 11 3.61 -1.52 25.75
C TYR A 11 4.23 -0.44 24.85
N THR A 12 5.07 0.45 25.40
CA THR A 12 5.70 1.51 24.59
C THR A 12 6.62 0.95 23.50
N LEU A 13 7.31 -0.17 23.75
CA LEU A 13 8.13 -0.84 22.74
C LEU A 13 7.28 -1.40 21.59
N LYS A 14 6.12 -1.99 21.90
CA LYS A 14 5.16 -2.47 20.91
C LYS A 14 4.65 -1.32 20.04
N ASP A 15 4.19 -0.23 20.66
CA ASP A 15 3.64 0.92 19.95
C ASP A 15 4.69 1.61 19.07
N LYS A 16 5.92 1.75 19.56
CA LYS A 16 7.04 2.28 18.77
C LYS A 16 7.30 1.45 17.52
N LYS A 17 7.28 0.11 17.64
CA LYS A 17 7.48 -0.80 16.51
C LYS A 17 6.34 -0.68 15.49
N GLU A 18 5.10 -0.63 15.96
CA GLU A 18 3.92 -0.51 15.12
C GLU A 18 3.91 0.83 14.37
N HIS A 19 4.21 1.93 15.07
CA HIS A 19 4.32 3.25 14.45
C HIS A 19 5.47 3.33 13.42
N ALA A 20 6.61 2.68 13.68
CA ALA A 20 7.74 2.64 12.75
C ALA A 20 7.41 1.86 11.45
N LYS A 21 6.52 0.86 11.51
CA LYS A 21 6.01 0.15 10.33
C LYS A 21 5.19 1.08 9.44
N TYR A 22 4.26 1.86 9.99
CA TYR A 22 3.47 2.81 9.21
C TYR A 22 4.34 3.88 8.55
N LYS A 23 5.38 4.39 9.23
CA LYS A 23 6.38 5.28 8.59
C LYS A 23 7.07 4.65 7.38
N THR A 24 7.26 3.33 7.40
CA THR A 24 7.82 2.61 6.24
C THR A 24 6.79 2.55 5.11
N PHE A 25 5.53 2.31 5.43
CA PHE A 25 4.44 2.27 4.45
C PHE A 25 4.22 3.61 3.76
N ASP A 26 4.20 4.69 4.54
CA ASP A 26 4.09 6.05 4.01
C ASP A 26 5.24 6.34 3.03
N LYS A 27 6.46 5.88 3.34
CA LYS A 27 7.60 6.06 2.45
C LYS A 27 7.44 5.31 1.12
N ILE A 28 6.87 4.10 1.14
CA ILE A 28 6.60 3.31 -0.06
C ILE A 28 5.54 4.02 -0.92
N ILE A 29 4.48 4.56 -0.29
CA ILE A 29 3.45 5.34 -0.97
C ILE A 29 4.04 6.59 -1.63
N GLU A 30 4.89 7.35 -0.95
CA GLU A 30 5.55 8.53 -1.53
C GLU A 30 6.31 8.18 -2.82
N VAL A 31 7.07 7.07 -2.81
CA VAL A 31 7.82 6.60 -3.97
C VAL A 31 6.87 6.16 -5.09
N CYS A 32 5.76 5.49 -4.74
CA CYS A 32 4.73 5.11 -5.69
C CYS A 32 4.10 6.35 -6.37
N HIS A 33 3.70 7.35 -5.58
CA HIS A 33 3.16 8.61 -6.10
C HIS A 33 4.13 9.37 -7.00
N LYS A 34 5.42 9.36 -6.66
CA LYS A 34 6.45 9.94 -7.53
C LYS A 34 6.49 9.23 -8.88
N LYS A 35 6.52 7.88 -8.90
CA LYS A 35 6.49 7.10 -10.15
C LYS A 35 5.23 7.34 -10.98
N ILE A 36 4.07 7.46 -10.34
CA ILE A 36 2.80 7.81 -11.01
C ILE A 36 2.95 9.17 -11.71
N ARG A 37 3.44 10.19 -10.98
CA ARG A 37 3.63 11.54 -11.52
C ARG A 37 4.62 11.55 -12.68
N ASP A 38 5.77 10.89 -12.52
CA ASP A 38 6.80 10.79 -13.56
C ASP A 38 6.31 10.03 -14.79
N THR A 39 5.39 9.08 -14.63
CA THR A 39 4.80 8.34 -15.76
C THR A 39 3.72 9.16 -16.46
N ALA A 40 2.93 9.91 -15.71
CA ALA A 40 1.91 10.80 -16.23
C ALA A 40 2.52 11.93 -17.09
N THR A 41 3.69 12.45 -16.72
CA THR A 41 4.41 13.46 -17.52
C THR A 41 4.90 12.91 -18.87
N ILE A 42 5.14 11.60 -18.96
CA ILE A 42 5.48 10.90 -20.22
C ILE A 42 4.22 10.63 -21.08
N GLY A 43 3.02 10.90 -20.56
CA GLY A 43 1.75 10.71 -21.27
C GLY A 43 1.15 9.31 -21.14
N ARG A 44 1.75 8.43 -20.32
CA ARG A 44 1.14 7.13 -19.99
C ARG A 44 0.14 7.30 -18.85
N MET A 45 -0.88 6.44 -18.82
CA MET A 45 -1.96 6.51 -17.82
C MET A 45 -2.01 5.33 -16.84
N ASN A 46 -1.02 4.44 -16.90
CA ASN A 46 -0.93 3.27 -16.06
C ASN A 46 0.52 2.92 -15.70
N ILE A 47 0.70 2.20 -14.60
CA ILE A 47 1.97 1.64 -14.15
C ILE A 47 1.79 0.28 -13.50
N PHE A 48 2.87 -0.51 -13.53
CA PHE A 48 3.08 -1.62 -12.61
C PHE A 48 4.04 -1.18 -11.50
N TYR A 49 3.60 -1.31 -10.25
CA TYR A 49 4.41 -0.97 -9.09
C TYR A 49 4.64 -2.21 -8.23
N GLU A 50 5.90 -2.60 -8.10
CA GLU A 50 6.30 -3.69 -7.21
C GLU A 50 6.52 -3.16 -5.79
N ILE A 51 5.83 -3.77 -4.83
CA ILE A 51 6.04 -3.48 -3.40
C ILE A 51 7.23 -4.32 -2.92
N PRO A 52 8.25 -3.69 -2.31
CA PRO A 52 9.40 -4.42 -1.79
C PRO A 52 8.99 -5.31 -0.61
N PHE A 53 9.58 -6.50 -0.50
CA PHE A 53 9.39 -7.39 0.66
C PHE A 53 10.09 -6.87 1.92
N TYR A 54 11.20 -6.15 1.75
CA TYR A 54 11.93 -5.51 2.83
C TYR A 54 12.65 -4.27 2.33
N ILE A 55 12.97 -3.34 3.23
CA ILE A 55 13.75 -2.14 2.94
C ILE A 55 14.92 -2.10 3.93
N TYR A 56 16.13 -1.96 3.41
CA TYR A 56 17.32 -1.87 4.24
C TYR A 56 17.25 -0.68 5.20
N GLY A 57 17.61 -0.89 6.47
CA GLY A 57 17.55 0.13 7.52
C GLY A 57 16.13 0.49 8.00
N LYS A 58 15.10 -0.29 7.63
CA LYS A 58 13.72 -0.14 8.10
C LYS A 58 13.26 -1.38 8.87
N PRO A 59 12.27 -1.26 9.79
CA PRO A 59 11.72 -2.41 10.48
C PRO A 59 11.08 -3.40 9.51
N LEU A 60 11.19 -4.69 9.83
CA LEU A 60 10.49 -5.75 9.10
C LEU A 60 8.97 -5.56 9.21
N TYR A 61 8.28 -5.78 8.10
CA TYR A 61 6.82 -5.71 8.02
C TYR A 61 6.25 -6.89 7.25
N LYS A 62 4.98 -7.20 7.46
CA LYS A 62 4.25 -8.17 6.64
C LYS A 62 3.88 -7.49 5.33
N ILE A 63 4.27 -8.10 4.21
CA ILE A 63 3.98 -7.54 2.88
C ILE A 63 2.48 -7.43 2.61
N SER A 64 1.67 -8.39 3.06
CA SER A 64 0.21 -8.38 2.91
C SER A 64 -0.41 -7.12 3.52
N ASP A 65 -0.02 -6.76 4.75
CA ASP A 65 -0.49 -5.55 5.43
C ASP A 65 -0.07 -4.28 4.67
N CYS A 66 1.11 -4.30 4.05
CA CYS A 66 1.63 -3.18 3.26
C CYS A 66 0.83 -3.01 1.95
N ILE A 67 0.59 -4.13 1.25
CA ILE A 67 -0.25 -4.17 0.04
C ILE A 67 -1.64 -3.62 0.35
N GLU A 68 -2.28 -4.11 1.41
CA GLU A 68 -3.62 -3.66 1.80
C GLU A 68 -3.65 -2.16 2.11
N TYR A 69 -2.68 -1.66 2.87
CA TYR A 69 -2.54 -0.25 3.19
C TYR A 69 -2.40 0.62 1.93
N ILE A 70 -1.50 0.24 1.02
CA ILE A 70 -1.23 0.97 -0.23
C ILE A 70 -2.45 0.94 -1.15
N VAL A 71 -3.07 -0.23 -1.34
CA VAL A 71 -4.27 -0.38 -2.18
C VAL A 71 -5.41 0.49 -1.65
N ASN A 72 -5.64 0.49 -0.33
CA ASN A 72 -6.68 1.32 0.28
C ASN A 72 -6.38 2.81 0.10
N ALA A 73 -5.14 3.25 0.32
CA ALA A 73 -4.73 4.64 0.14
C ALA A 73 -4.88 5.11 -1.33
N LEU A 74 -4.47 4.30 -2.30
CA LEU A 74 -4.57 4.63 -3.72
C LEU A 74 -6.03 4.64 -4.21
N ARG A 75 -6.86 3.69 -3.76
CA ARG A 75 -8.30 3.66 -4.10
C ARG A 75 -9.06 4.85 -3.52
N LYS A 76 -8.71 5.29 -2.30
CA LYS A 76 -9.26 6.52 -1.70
C LYS A 76 -8.97 7.77 -2.53
N ASN A 77 -7.86 7.77 -3.27
CA ASN A 77 -7.53 8.85 -4.22
C ASN A 77 -8.26 8.73 -5.56
N GLY A 78 -9.14 7.74 -5.74
CA GLY A 78 -9.89 7.52 -6.99
C GLY A 78 -9.12 6.80 -8.10
N LEU A 79 -7.95 6.23 -7.79
CA LEU A 79 -7.16 5.46 -8.74
C LEU A 79 -7.73 4.04 -8.89
N TYR A 80 -7.69 3.51 -10.12
CA TYR A 80 -7.94 2.09 -10.35
C TYR A 80 -6.72 1.28 -9.90
N VAL A 81 -6.92 0.35 -8.98
CA VAL A 81 -5.83 -0.49 -8.43
C VAL A 81 -6.24 -1.95 -8.36
N GLN A 82 -5.43 -2.80 -8.99
CA GLN A 82 -5.56 -4.25 -8.98
C GLN A 82 -4.27 -4.91 -8.54
N ILE A 83 -4.37 -5.92 -7.67
CA ILE A 83 -3.25 -6.78 -7.27
C ILE A 83 -3.08 -7.84 -8.36
N LEU A 84 -1.85 -8.08 -8.81
CA LEU A 84 -1.60 -9.10 -9.82
C LEU A 84 -1.87 -10.52 -9.28
N PRO A 85 -2.32 -11.46 -10.12
CA PRO A 85 -2.51 -12.85 -9.73
C PRO A 85 -1.20 -13.51 -9.29
N GLN A 86 -1.34 -14.64 -8.60
CA GLN A 86 -0.20 -15.48 -8.22
C GLN A 86 0.60 -15.90 -9.46
N PRO A 87 1.94 -15.96 -9.37
CA PRO A 87 2.77 -15.81 -8.17
C PRO A 87 3.13 -14.37 -7.78
N ASN A 88 2.72 -13.35 -8.54
CA ASN A 88 3.21 -11.97 -8.44
C ASN A 88 2.31 -11.06 -7.60
N ASN A 89 1.90 -11.56 -6.44
CA ASN A 89 0.96 -10.88 -5.52
C ASN A 89 1.54 -9.62 -4.85
N ASN A 90 2.83 -9.31 -5.04
CA ASN A 90 3.47 -8.06 -4.59
C ASN A 90 3.42 -6.93 -5.63
N ILE A 91 2.93 -7.20 -6.84
CA ILE A 91 2.84 -6.20 -7.92
C ILE A 91 1.43 -5.63 -7.97
N LEU A 92 1.35 -4.31 -8.04
CA LEU A 92 0.11 -3.56 -8.23
C LEU A 92 0.05 -3.02 -9.65
N TYR A 93 -1.05 -3.29 -10.34
CA TYR A 93 -1.47 -2.52 -11.50
C TYR A 93 -2.22 -1.28 -11.02
N ILE A 94 -1.77 -0.10 -11.43
CA ILE A 94 -2.35 1.18 -11.06
C ILE A 94 -2.65 1.94 -12.34
N SER A 95 -3.90 2.39 -12.50
CA SER A 95 -4.34 3.19 -13.64
C SER A 95 -5.16 4.38 -13.19
N TRP A 96 -4.99 5.49 -13.89
CA TRP A 96 -5.85 6.67 -13.81
C TRP A 96 -6.54 6.97 -15.14
N ASN A 97 -6.64 5.96 -16.01
CA ASN A 97 -7.40 6.05 -17.24
C ASN A 97 -8.91 6.09 -16.92
N PRO A 98 -9.66 7.13 -17.34
CA PRO A 98 -11.09 7.26 -17.08
C PRO A 98 -11.92 6.05 -17.53
N SER A 99 -11.52 5.38 -18.61
CA SER A 99 -12.21 4.18 -19.12
C SER A 99 -12.13 3.00 -18.16
N GLU A 100 -10.98 2.82 -17.49
CA GLU A 100 -10.77 1.75 -16.51
C GLU A 100 -11.39 2.10 -15.15
N VAL A 101 -11.26 3.36 -14.72
CA VAL A 101 -11.83 3.85 -13.46
C VAL A 101 -13.36 3.74 -13.49
N SER A 102 -14.01 4.17 -14.58
CA SER A 102 -15.47 4.11 -14.72
C SER A 102 -16.00 2.68 -14.81
N SER A 103 -15.27 1.77 -15.46
CA SER A 103 -15.64 0.35 -15.52
C SER A 103 -15.63 -0.30 -14.15
N ASN A 104 -14.68 0.05 -13.28
CA ASN A 104 -14.62 -0.48 -11.92
C ASN A 104 -15.75 0.04 -11.01
N ILE A 105 -16.11 1.33 -11.13
CA ILE A 105 -17.24 1.90 -10.38
C ILE A 105 -18.54 1.17 -10.76
N LYS A 106 -18.73 0.83 -12.04
CA LYS A 106 -19.87 0.01 -12.49
C LYS A 106 -19.85 -1.37 -11.84
N THR A 107 -18.72 -2.08 -11.84
CA THR A 107 -18.64 -3.41 -11.19
C THR A 107 -18.92 -3.36 -9.68
N LEU A 108 -18.51 -2.29 -8.98
CA LEU A 108 -18.82 -2.07 -7.57
C LEU A 108 -20.26 -1.61 -7.32
N GLY A 109 -20.97 -1.16 -8.35
CA GLY A 109 -22.38 -0.74 -8.31
C GLY A 109 -23.40 -1.83 -8.68
N TYR A 110 -22.96 -3.04 -9.06
CA TYR A 110 -23.84 -4.16 -9.46
C TYR A 110 -23.72 -5.40 -8.55
N THR A 111 -23.30 -5.24 -7.29
CA THR A 111 -23.40 -6.29 -6.26
C THR A 111 -24.43 -5.95 -5.17
N GLY A 112 -25.53 -5.30 -5.56
CA GLY A 112 -26.72 -5.12 -4.74
C GLY A 112 -27.98 -4.99 -5.58
N LYS A 113 -28.83 -6.05 -5.56
CA LYS A 113 -30.12 -6.25 -6.27
C LYS A 113 -29.97 -6.46 -7.79
N LEU A 114 -30.57 -7.49 -8.42
CA LEU A 114 -31.72 -8.35 -8.15
C LEU A 114 -31.37 -9.84 -8.30
#